data_AF-A0A959UW55-F1
#
_entry.id   AF-A0A959UW55-F1
#
_cell.length_a   1.000
_cell.length_b   1.000
_cell.length_c   1.000
_cell.angle_alpha   90.00
_cell.angle_beta   90.00
_cell.angle_gamma   90.00
#
_symmetry.space_group_name_H-M   'P 1'
#
loop_
_entity.id
_entity.type
_entity.pdbx_description
1 polymer ?
#
loop_
_entity_poly.entity_id
_entity_poly.type
_entity_poly.pdbx_seq_one_letter_code
_entity_poly.pdbx_strand_id
1 'polypeptide(L)'
;GDMGTTNGLITALLVAAVLGLLNSIVRPLLILLTLPVTLVTLGLFILVINAAMVLLADRLIDGFTVNGFWWALAFSVVQWLVQGFLNTLDGGKGRRSTES
;
A
#
# COMPACT_ATOMS: atom_id res chain seq x y z
N GLY A 1 -4.01 -41.45 36.11
CA GLY A 1 -3.21 -40.39 35.49
C GLY A 1 -3.29 -40.59 33.99
N ASP A 2 -3.98 -39.67 33.32
CA ASP A 2 -3.80 -39.31 31.91
C ASP A 2 -3.67 -40.43 30.85
N MET A 3 -4.81 -40.83 30.27
CA MET A 3 -4.90 -41.53 28.98
C MET A 3 -5.25 -40.56 27.82
N GLY A 4 -4.83 -39.29 27.92
CA GLY A 4 -5.07 -38.24 26.93
C GLY A 4 -3.79 -37.67 26.28
N THR A 5 -2.62 -37.87 26.87
CA THR A 5 -1.37 -37.26 26.36
C THR A 5 -0.75 -37.94 25.17
N THR A 6 -0.73 -39.27 25.05
CA THR A 6 -0.03 -39.91 23.92
C THR A 6 -0.66 -39.55 22.58
N ASN A 7 -1.98 -39.56 22.49
CA ASN A 7 -2.70 -39.16 21.29
C ASN A 7 -2.61 -37.64 21.06
N GLY A 8 -2.59 -36.85 22.13
CA GLY A 8 -2.36 -35.40 22.06
C GLY A 8 -0.96 -35.06 21.55
N LEU A 9 0.07 -35.79 21.98
CA LEU A 9 1.46 -35.60 21.54
C LEU A 9 1.64 -35.95 20.06
N ILE A 10 1.06 -37.06 19.59
CA ILE A 10 1.08 -37.43 18.17
C ILE A 10 0.34 -36.36 17.34
N THR A 11 -0.83 -35.91 17.80
CA THR A 11 -1.60 -34.86 17.12
C THR A 11 -0.83 -33.55 17.07
N ALA A 12 -0.18 -33.14 18.18
CA ALA A 12 0.62 -31.92 18.24
C ALA A 12 1.84 -31.96 17.32
N LEU A 13 2.54 -33.11 17.25
CA LEU A 13 3.65 -33.33 16.32
C LEU A 13 3.19 -33.22 14.86
N LEU A 14 2.04 -33.81 14.52
CA LEU A 14 1.49 -33.76 13.17
C LEU A 14 1.07 -32.33 12.80
N VAL A 15 0.41 -31.61 13.71
CA VAL A 15 0.09 -30.19 13.52
C VAL A 15 1.35 -29.35 13.35
N ALA A 16 2.38 -29.56 14.17
CA ALA A 16 3.65 -28.82 14.07
C ALA A 16 4.36 -29.07 12.73
N ALA A 17 4.35 -30.30 12.23
CA ALA A 17 4.92 -30.65 10.93
C ALA A 17 4.16 -29.97 9.78
N VAL A 18 2.82 -30.04 9.79
CA VAL A 18 1.97 -29.41 8.77
C VAL A 18 2.10 -27.89 8.83
N LEU A 19 2.05 -27.30 10.02
CA LEU A 19 2.17 -25.86 10.22
C LEU A 19 3.56 -25.36 9.81
N GLY A 20 4.61 -26.13 10.09
CA GLY A 20 5.97 -25.86 9.62
C GLY A 20 6.06 -25.85 8.09
N LEU A 21 5.43 -26.81 7.42
CA LEU A 21 5.38 -26.91 5.95
C LEU A 21 4.56 -25.77 5.33
N LEU A 22 3.41 -25.44 5.91
CA LEU A 22 2.58 -24.31 5.46
C LEU A 22 3.33 -22.97 5.64
N ASN A 23 3.96 -22.78 6.79
CA ASN A 23 4.69 -21.54 7.06
C ASN A 23 5.94 -21.37 6.19
N SER A 24 6.59 -22.47 5.77
CA SER A 24 7.76 -22.41 4.91
C SER A 24 7.46 -22.14 3.44
N ILE A 25 6.27 -22.51 2.94
CA ILE A 25 5.92 -22.39 1.51
C ILE A 25 4.71 -21.47 1.27
N VAL A 26 3.59 -21.72 1.95
CA VAL A 26 2.33 -21.00 1.71
C VAL A 26 2.43 -19.55 2.18
N ARG A 27 2.97 -19.32 3.39
CA ARG A 27 3.11 -17.98 3.95
C ARG A 27 3.96 -17.03 3.08
N PRO A 28 5.18 -17.38 2.62
CA PRO A 28 5.95 -16.50 1.76
C PRO A 28 5.30 -16.27 0.40
N LEU A 29 4.65 -17.29 -0.18
CA LEU A 29 3.93 -17.15 -1.45
C LEU A 29 2.75 -16.18 -1.34
N LEU A 30 1.95 -16.31 -0.27
CA LEU A 30 0.85 -15.39 0.00
C LEU A 30 1.34 -13.97 0.22
N ILE A 31 2.44 -13.76 0.95
CA ILE A 31 3.02 -12.41 1.15
C ILE A 31 3.49 -11.83 -0.19
N LEU A 32 4.17 -12.62 -1.02
CA LEU A 32 4.64 -12.19 -2.34
C LEU A 32 3.49 -11.75 -3.25
N LEU A 33 2.34 -12.42 -3.18
CA LEU A 33 1.13 -12.04 -3.93
C LEU A 33 0.36 -10.90 -3.26
N THR A 34 0.33 -10.86 -1.92
CA THR A 34 -0.42 -9.85 -1.16
C THR A 34 0.24 -8.48 -1.28
N LEU A 35 1.57 -8.39 -1.33
CA LEU A 35 2.29 -7.12 -1.50
C LEU A 35 1.88 -6.34 -2.75
N PRO A 36 1.91 -6.89 -3.98
CA PRO A 36 1.50 -6.16 -5.18
C PRO A 36 0.00 -5.82 -5.14
N VAL A 37 -0.84 -6.74 -4.68
CA VAL A 37 -2.28 -6.46 -4.51
C VAL A 37 -2.49 -5.30 -3.54
N THR A 38 -1.78 -5.30 -2.41
CA THR A 38 -1.86 -4.26 -1.38
C THR A 38 -1.38 -2.91 -1.90
N LEU A 39 -0.28 -2.87 -2.65
CA LEU A 39 0.22 -1.65 -3.29
C LEU A 39 -0.78 -1.09 -4.30
N VAL A 40 -1.40 -1.97 -5.10
CA VAL A 40 -2.44 -1.57 -6.06
C VAL A 40 -3.67 -1.05 -5.31
N THR A 41 -4.16 -1.73 -4.28
CA THR A 41 -5.36 -1.29 -3.55
C THR A 41 -5.13 -0.03 -2.73
N LEU A 42 -4.00 0.09 -2.02
CA LEU A 42 -3.65 1.27 -1.24
C LEU A 42 -3.35 2.47 -2.15
N GLY A 43 -2.58 2.26 -3.21
CA GLY A 43 -2.28 3.30 -4.20
C GLY A 43 -3.54 3.79 -4.91
N LEU A 44 -4.40 2.87 -5.37
CA LEU A 44 -5.67 3.21 -5.99
C LEU A 44 -6.58 3.99 -5.03
N PHE A 45 -6.64 3.60 -3.75
CA PHE A 45 -7.44 4.32 -2.76
C PHE A 45 -6.98 5.78 -2.61
N ILE A 46 -5.67 6.03 -2.59
CA ILE A 46 -5.13 7.40 -2.55
C ILE A 46 -5.50 8.19 -3.80
N LEU A 47 -5.42 7.58 -5.00
CA LEU A 47 -5.86 8.24 -6.24
C LEU A 47 -7.34 8.61 -6.21
N VAL A 48 -8.19 7.72 -5.68
CA VAL A 48 -9.62 7.99 -5.51
C VAL A 48 -9.87 9.15 -4.55
N ILE A 49 -9.15 9.22 -3.42
CA ILE A 49 -9.25 10.35 -2.47
C ILE A 49 -8.83 11.65 -3.16
N ASN A 50 -7.70 11.66 -3.85
CA ASN A 50 -7.23 12.86 -4.55
C ASN A 50 -8.21 13.31 -5.63
N ALA A 51 -8.80 12.38 -6.39
CA ALA A 51 -9.86 12.67 -7.35
C ALA A 51 -11.10 13.28 -6.65
N ALA A 52 -11.50 12.73 -5.51
CA ALA A 52 -12.61 13.28 -4.72
C ALA A 52 -12.31 14.71 -4.23
N MET A 53 -11.07 14.99 -3.81
CA MET A 53 -10.64 16.34 -3.43
C MET A 53 -10.69 17.32 -4.60
N VAL A 54 -10.32 16.87 -5.80
CA VAL A 54 -10.42 17.68 -7.03
C VAL A 54 -11.88 17.98 -7.38
N LEU A 55 -12.77 17.00 -7.29
CA LEU A 55 -14.22 17.21 -7.48
C LEU A 55 -14.84 18.08 -6.38
N LEU A 56 -14.25 18.12 -5.20
CA LEU A 56 -14.67 19.03 -4.15
C LEU A 56 -14.21 20.46 -4.49
N ALA A 57 -12.96 20.63 -4.89
CA ALA A 57 -12.43 21.93 -5.32
C ALA A 57 -13.22 22.53 -6.49
N ASP A 58 -13.62 21.70 -7.47
CA ASP A 58 -14.51 22.05 -8.59
C ASP A 58 -15.81 22.72 -8.14
N ARG A 59 -16.34 22.32 -6.98
CA ARG A 59 -17.58 22.92 -6.43
C ARG A 59 -17.35 24.13 -5.53
N LEU A 60 -16.12 24.32 -5.05
CA LEU A 60 -15.78 25.36 -4.08
C LEU A 60 -15.15 26.59 -4.75
N ILE A 61 -14.49 26.39 -5.89
CA ILE A 61 -13.70 27.43 -6.56
C ILE A 61 -14.39 27.80 -7.88
N ASP A 62 -14.97 29.00 -7.92
CA ASP A 62 -15.56 29.54 -9.14
C ASP A 62 -14.49 29.65 -10.25
N GLY A 63 -14.77 29.03 -11.40
CA GLY A 63 -13.88 29.01 -12.56
C GLY A 63 -12.95 27.79 -12.66
N PHE A 64 -12.88 26.92 -11.65
CA PHE A 64 -12.21 25.62 -11.75
C PHE A 64 -13.24 24.54 -12.09
N THR A 65 -13.26 24.09 -13.35
CA THR A 65 -14.22 23.06 -13.80
C THR A 65 -13.53 21.74 -14.16
N VAL A 66 -14.06 20.63 -13.65
CA VAL A 66 -13.57 19.28 -13.95
C VAL A 66 -14.70 18.40 -14.45
N ASN A 67 -14.52 17.77 -15.62
CA ASN A 67 -15.54 16.97 -16.30
C ASN A 67 -15.79 15.59 -15.65
N GLY A 68 -16.13 15.58 -14.36
CA GLY A 68 -16.50 14.37 -13.63
C GLY A 68 -15.31 13.53 -13.13
N PHE A 69 -15.64 12.35 -12.58
CA PHE A 69 -14.71 11.55 -11.77
C PHE A 69 -13.48 11.06 -12.54
N TRP A 70 -13.63 10.58 -13.77
CA TRP A 70 -12.51 10.06 -14.55
C TRP A 70 -11.47 11.14 -14.88
N TRP A 71 -11.92 12.36 -15.16
CA TRP A 71 -11.03 13.50 -15.37
C TRP A 71 -10.35 13.95 -14.08
N ALA A 72 -11.06 13.92 -12.95
CA ALA A 72 -10.48 14.18 -11.63
C ALA A 72 -9.43 13.11 -11.25
N LEU A 73 -9.67 11.85 -11.59
CA LEU A 73 -8.72 10.75 -11.37
C LEU A 73 -7.48 10.92 -12.24
N ALA A 74 -7.62 11.23 -13.53
CA ALA A 74 -6.49 11.53 -14.40
C ALA A 74 -5.67 12.73 -13.89
N PHE A 75 -6.34 13.79 -13.42
CA PHE A 75 -5.68 14.94 -12.79
C PHE A 75 -4.85 14.52 -11.57
N SER A 76 -5.39 13.65 -10.70
CA SER A 76 -4.67 13.16 -9.53
C SER A 76 -3.39 12.38 -9.87
N VAL A 77 -3.41 11.60 -10.96
CA VAL A 77 -2.24 10.86 -11.45
C VAL A 77 -1.17 11.81 -11.98
N VAL A 78 -1.58 12.79 -12.80
CA VAL A 78 -0.67 13.82 -13.32
C VAL A 78 -0.05 14.63 -12.18
N GLN A 79 -0.85 15.02 -11.19
CA GLN A 79 -0.37 15.75 -10.02
C GLN A 79 0.64 14.94 -9.20
N TRP A 80 0.42 13.63 -9.03
CA TRP A 80 1.41 12.76 -8.38
C TRP A 80 2.72 12.69 -9.17
N LEU A 81 2.66 12.57 -10.50
CA LEU A 81 3.84 12.54 -11.37
C LEU A 81 4.61 13.86 -11.33
N VAL A 82 3.91 15.00 -11.45
CA VAL A 82 4.51 16.34 -11.44
C VAL A 82 5.20 16.59 -10.10
N GLN A 83 4.54 16.32 -8.98
CA GLN A 83 5.15 16.50 -7.65
C GLN A 83 6.33 15.55 -7.45
N GLY A 84 6.24 14.29 -7.91
CA GLY A 84 7.35 13.36 -7.91
C GLY A 84 8.56 13.91 -8.64
N PHE A 85 8.36 14.47 -9.84
CA PHE A 85 9.42 15.08 -10.64
C PHE A 85 9.97 16.37 -10.02
N LEU A 86 9.11 17.29 -9.57
CA LEU A 86 9.53 18.54 -8.93
C LEU A 86 10.36 18.29 -7.68
N ASN A 87 9.98 17.33 -6.84
CA ASN A 87 10.75 16.94 -5.66
C ASN A 87 12.17 16.46 -6.00
N THR A 88 12.36 15.84 -7.17
CA THR A 88 13.71 15.45 -7.62
C THR A 88 14.56 16.66 -8.06
N LEU A 89 13.94 17.74 -8.51
CA LEU A 89 14.62 18.99 -8.87
C LEU A 89 14.95 19.84 -7.64
N ASP A 90 14.02 19.92 -6.68
CA ASP A 90 14.18 20.69 -5.43
C ASP A 90 15.16 20.01 -4.45
N GLY A 91 15.38 18.70 -4.58
CA GLY A 91 16.34 17.92 -3.80
C GLY A 91 17.82 18.31 -3.96
N GLY A 92 18.14 19.29 -4.82
CA GLY A 92 19.50 19.79 -5.04
C GLY A 92 20.04 20.81 -4.03
N LYS A 93 19.26 21.25 -3.04
CA LYS A 93 19.64 22.35 -2.14
C LYS A 93 19.47 22.02 -0.66
N GLY A 94 20.39 21.22 -0.12
CA GLY A 94 20.39 20.90 1.32
C GLY A 94 21.67 20.26 1.86
N ARG A 95 22.87 20.82 1.59
CA ARG A 95 24.13 20.42 2.27
C ARG A 95 25.16 21.56 2.38
N ARG A 96 24.81 22.69 3.00
CA ARG A 96 25.78 23.73 3.40
C ARG A 96 25.28 24.38 4.69
N SER A 97 26.15 24.49 5.71
CA SER A 97 25.89 25.04 7.06
C SER A 97 25.62 24.03 8.18
N THR A 98 26.56 23.11 8.43
CA THR A 98 26.96 22.68 9.79
C THR A 98 28.14 21.74 9.60
N GLU A 99 29.35 22.30 9.54
CA GLU A 99 30.44 21.96 10.46
C GLU A 99 31.63 22.84 10.04
N SER A 100 31.93 23.84 10.86
CA SER A 100 33.11 24.69 10.79
C SER A 100 33.77 24.70 12.17
#